data_AF-A0A5S9MH22-F1
#
_entry.id   AF-A0A5S9MH22-F1
#
_cell.length_a   1.000
_cell.length_b   1.000
_cell.length_c   1.000
_cell.angle_alpha   90.00
_cell.angle_beta   90.00
_cell.angle_gamma   90.00
#
_symmetry.space_group_name_H-M   'P 1'
#
loop_
_entity.id
_entity.type
_entity.pdbx_description
1 polymer ?
#
loop_
_entity_poly.entity_id
_entity_poly.type
_entity_poly.pdbx_seq_one_letter_code
_entity_poly.pdbx_strand_id
1 'polypeptide(L)' 'MDNGVLLACAEKYGHYIGCVELTIDTARKELIEKKKTVQSVDQLISESDEAITTLQQAERRAKALMQEKK' A
#
# COMPACT_ATOMS: atom_id res chain seq x y z
N MET A 1 -27.54 -2.63 -6.36
CA MET A 1 -26.15 -2.45 -5.92
C MET A 1 -25.72 -3.76 -5.30
N ASP A 2 -24.72 -4.44 -5.88
CA ASP A 2 -24.22 -5.68 -5.27
C ASP A 2 -23.69 -5.35 -3.89
N ASN A 3 -24.31 -5.93 -2.86
CA ASN A 3 -23.90 -5.84 -1.45
C ASN A 3 -22.60 -6.63 -1.19
N GLY A 4 -21.71 -6.71 -2.17
CA GLY A 4 -20.50 -7.51 -2.15
C GLY A 4 -19.37 -6.87 -1.36
N VAL A 5 -18.39 -7.71 -1.04
CA VAL A 5 -17.09 -7.31 -0.49
C VAL A 5 -16.22 -6.78 -1.63
N LEU A 6 -15.60 -5.61 -1.43
CA LEU A 6 -14.58 -5.12 -2.34
C LEU A 6 -13.24 -5.79 -2.02
N LEU A 7 -12.57 -6.28 -3.06
CA LEU A 7 -11.22 -6.85 -2.97
C LEU A 7 -10.30 -6.15 -3.98
N ALA A 8 -9.35 -5.36 -3.47
CA ALA A 8 -8.25 -4.77 -4.22
C ALA A 8 -6.96 -5.54 -3.91
N CYS A 9 -6.63 -6.54 -4.74
CA CYS A 9 -5.45 -7.38 -4.55
C CYS A 9 -4.19 -6.65 -5.04
N ALA A 10 -3.25 -6.38 -4.13
CA ALA A 10 -1.99 -5.68 -4.40
C ALA A 10 -0.79 -6.62 -4.67
N GLU A 11 -1.07 -7.92 -4.86
CA GLU A 11 -0.07 -8.98 -5.05
C GLU A 11 1.01 -9.00 -3.95
N LYS A 12 2.29 -9.21 -4.33
CA LYS A 12 3.45 -9.35 -3.43
C LYS A 12 4.49 -8.28 -3.72
N TYR A 13 5.42 -8.10 -2.77
CA TYR A 13 6.61 -7.26 -2.91
C TYR A 13 6.37 -5.77 -3.20
N GLY A 14 5.13 -5.29 -3.07
CA GLY A 14 4.81 -3.89 -3.24
C GLY A 14 4.79 -3.42 -4.70
N HIS A 15 4.57 -4.31 -5.67
CA HIS A 15 4.44 -3.91 -7.09
C HIS A 15 3.14 -3.16 -7.39
N TYR A 16 2.10 -3.40 -6.59
CA TYR A 16 0.81 -2.76 -6.75
C TYR A 16 0.33 -2.17 -5.43
N ILE A 17 -0.58 -1.19 -5.53
CA ILE A 17 -1.30 -0.60 -4.42
C ILE A 17 -2.79 -0.91 -4.63
N GLY A 18 -3.39 -1.58 -3.66
CA GLY A 18 -4.83 -1.80 -3.62
C GLY A 18 -5.52 -0.65 -2.90
N CYS A 19 -6.40 0.06 -3.58
CA CYS A 19 -7.16 1.18 -3.02
C CYS A 19 -8.64 0.83 -2.95
N VAL A 20 -9.25 1.12 -1.80
CA VAL A 20 -10.69 0.99 -1.56
C VAL A 20 -11.22 2.34 -1.13
N GLU A 21 -12.13 2.89 -1.92
CA GLU A 21 -12.76 4.19 -1.70
C GLU A 21 -14.22 3.95 -1.30
N LEU A 22 -14.65 4.59 -0.20
CA LEU A 22 -16.01 4.50 0.34
C LEU A 22 -16.60 5.90 0.44
N THR A 23 -17.78 6.11 -0.14
CA THR A 23 -18.51 7.38 -0.05
C THR A 23 -19.65 7.24 0.94
N ILE A 24 -19.61 7.99 2.04
CA ILE A 24 -20.59 7.91 3.14
C ILE A 24 -21.43 9.19 3.19
N ASP A 25 -22.76 9.05 3.21
CA ASP A 25 -23.68 10.10 3.62
C ASP A 25 -23.63 10.20 5.15
N THR A 26 -23.01 11.25 5.66
CA THR A 26 -22.86 11.44 7.11
C THR A 26 -24.16 11.86 7.80
N ALA A 27 -25.08 12.50 7.09
CA ALA A 27 -26.36 12.94 7.64
C ALA A 27 -27.31 11.75 7.80
N ARG A 28 -27.37 10.87 6.80
CA ARG A 28 -28.18 9.65 6.84
C ARG A 28 -27.48 8.47 7.49
N LYS A 29 -26.17 8.58 7.71
CA LYS A 29 -25.30 7.49 8.19
C LYS A 29 -25.34 6.27 7.26
N GLU A 30 -25.38 6.54 5.95
CA GLU A 30 -25.53 5.52 4.91
C GLU A 30 -24.29 5.48 4.02
N LEU A 31 -23.92 4.27 3.60
CA LEU A 31 -22.87 4.09 2.60
C LEU A 31 -23.48 4.23 1.20
N ILE A 32 -23.08 5.27 0.47
CA ILE A 32 -23.63 5.61 -0.85
C ILE A 32 -22.91 4.83 -1.96
N GLU A 33 -21.60 4.72 -1.85
CA GLU A 33 -20.77 4.16 -2.93
C GLU A 33 -19.57 3.41 -2.38
N LYS A 34 -19.16 2.40 -3.14
CA LYS A 34 -17.96 1.60 -2.91
C LYS A 34 -17.20 1.49 -4.23
N LYS A 35 -15.92 1.82 -4.24
CA LYS A 35 -15.04 1.66 -5.40
C LYS A 35 -13.74 0.99 -5.00
N LYS A 36 -13.21 0.15 -5.89
CA LYS A 36 -11.89 -0.45 -5.74
C LYS A 36 -11.03 -0.15 -6.95
N THR A 37 -9.75 0.06 -6.72
CA THR A 37 -8.74 0.18 -7.77
C THR A 37 -7.47 -0.56 -7.36
N VAL A 38 -6.71 -1.00 -8.35
CA VAL A 38 -5.36 -1.52 -8.15
C VAL A 38 -4.46 -0.70 -9.07
N GLN A 39 -3.42 -0.09 -8.52
CA GLN A 39 -2.49 0.78 -9.23
C GLN A 39 -1.10 0.17 -9.23
N SER A 40 -0.41 0.19 -10.37
CA SER A 40 1.00 -0.22 -10.44
C SER A 40 1.87 0.86 -9.81
N VAL A 41 2.84 0.47 -8.99
CA VAL A 41 3.81 1.39 -8.37
C VAL A 41 4.70 2.05 -9.43
N ASP A 42 4.94 1.40 -10.57
CA ASP A 42 5.71 1.97 -11.69
C ASP A 42 5.05 3.20 -12.32
N GLN A 43 3.76 3.42 -12.04
CA GLN A 43 3.00 4.59 -12.50
C GLN A 43 3.09 5.76 -11.51
N LEU A 44 3.76 5.60 -10.37
CA LEU A 44 3.96 6.67 -9.40
C LEU A 44 5.07 7.61 -9.86
N ILE A 45 4.92 8.89 -9.54
CA ILE A 45 5.76 9.97 -10.07
C ILE A 45 7.03 10.17 -9.21
N SER A 46 7.02 9.68 -7.96
CA SER A 46 8.10 9.92 -7.02
C SER A 46 8.19 8.82 -5.97
N GLU A 47 9.41 8.57 -5.52
CA GLU A 47 9.70 7.76 -4.34
C GLU A 47 9.55 8.57 -3.05
N SER A 48 9.36 7.89 -1.93
CA SER A 48 9.29 8.53 -0.61
C SER A 48 10.68 8.63 0.02
N ASP A 49 11.18 9.85 0.24
CA ASP A 49 12.47 10.11 0.89
C ASP A 49 12.59 9.47 2.29
N GLU A 50 11.48 9.44 3.03
CA GLU A 50 11.39 8.82 4.35
C GLU A 50 11.52 7.29 4.27
N ALA A 51 10.82 6.67 3.31
CA ALA A 51 10.91 5.24 3.07
C ALA A 51 12.33 4.85 2.65
N ILE A 52 12.95 5.61 1.74
CA ILE A 52 14.34 5.42 1.31
C ILE A 52 15.29 5.45 2.51
N THR A 53 15.19 6.49 3.34
CA THR A 53 16.06 6.66 4.52
C THR A 53 15.93 5.47 5.48
N THR A 54 14.69 5.04 5.74
CA THR A 54 14.40 3.91 6.63
C THR A 54 14.97 2.60 6.07
N LEU A 55 14.76 2.32 4.78
CA LEU A 55 15.25 1.12 4.12
C LEU A 55 16.77 1.05 4.11
N GLN A 56 17.46 2.16 3.82
CA GLN A 56 18.92 2.20 3.85
C GLN A 56 19.49 1.91 5.24
N GLN A 57 18.87 2.42 6.31
CA GLN A 57 19.30 2.10 7.68
C GLN A 57 19.09 0.63 8.01
N ALA A 58 17.95 0.06 7.62
CA ALA A 58 17.67 -1.37 7.80
C ALA A 58 18.67 -2.23 7.02
N GLU A 59 19.00 -1.87 5.78
CA GLU A 59 19.96 -2.57 4.94
C GLU A 59 21.36 -2.57 5.55
N ARG A 60 21.84 -1.42 6.06
CA ARG A 60 23.14 -1.33 6.75
C ARG A 60 23.20 -2.26 7.95
N ARG A 61 22.15 -2.29 8.77
CA ARG A 61 22.06 -3.19 9.94
C ARG A 61 22.06 -4.66 9.52
N ALA A 62 21.29 -5.01 8.49
CA ALA A 62 21.24 -6.36 7.97
C ALA A 62 22.61 -6.83 7.45
N LYS A 63 23.34 -5.97 6.73
CA LYS A 63 24.69 -6.26 6.24
C LYS A 63 25.68 -6.53 7.37
N ALA A 64 25.66 -5.71 8.44
CA ALA A 64 26.53 -5.92 9.60
C ALA A 64 26.28 -7.28 10.27
N LEU A 65 25.01 -7.63 10.50
CA LEU A 65 24.63 -8.93 11.09
C LEU A 65 25.06 -10.13 10.24
N MET A 66 25.05 -10.01 8.91
CA MET A 66 25.50 -11.09 8.03
C MET A 66 27.03 -11.25 8.02
N GLN A 67 27.78 -10.19 8.33
CA GLN A 67 29.24 -10.23 8.42
C GLN A 67 29.71 -10.79 9.78
N GLU A 68 28.98 -10.53 10.86
CA GLU A 68 29.26 -11.10 12.19
C GLU A 68 28.97 -12.60 12.28
N LYS A 69 28.14 -13.13 11.38
CA LYS A 69 27.77 -14.57 11.30
C LYS A 69 28.63 -15.38 10.34
N LYS A 70 29.70 -14.81 9.78
CA LYS A 70 30.72 -15.50 8.98
C LYS A 70 31.95 -15.80 9.82
#